data_AF-A0A5M6D5M3-F1
#
_entry.id   AF-A0A5M6D5M3-F1
#
_cell.length_a   1.000
_cell.length_b   1.000
_cell.length_c   1.000
_cell.angle_alpha   90.00
_cell.angle_beta   90.00
_cell.angle_gamma   90.00
#
_symmetry.space_group_name_H-M   'P 1'
#
loop_
_entity.id
_entity.type
_entity.pdbx_description
1 polymer ?
#
loop_
_entity_poly.entity_id
_entity_poly.type
_entity_poly.pdbx_seq_one_letter_code
_entity_poly.pdbx_strand_id
1 'polypeptide(L)'
;MKTKEQVYNYLIQPSHLFLKQVIKVVETRAFIVVMDLRESKKLFIPDQVLRDYEYYLKIIKGQACKVNTYDGVNYLILPKTNS
;
A
#
# COMPACT_ATOMS: atom_id res chain seq x y z
N MET A 1 -7.90 14.36 4.65
CA MET A 1 -6.43 14.49 4.79
C MET A 1 -5.76 13.29 5.44
N LYS A 2 -6.26 12.78 6.59
CA LYS A 2 -5.60 11.71 7.38
C LYS A 2 -5.21 10.44 6.60
N THR A 3 -6.13 9.85 5.82
CA THR A 3 -5.84 8.58 5.10
C THR A 3 -4.79 8.76 4.01
N LYS A 4 -4.83 9.89 3.29
CA LYS A 4 -3.80 10.23 2.29
C LYS A 4 -2.45 10.39 2.97
N GLU A 5 -2.37 11.23 4.00
CA GLU A 5 -1.14 11.45 4.75
C GLU A 5 -0.56 10.16 5.33
N GLN A 6 -1.39 9.28 5.88
CA GLN A 6 -0.94 7.98 6.40
C GLN A 6 -0.37 7.08 5.30
N VAL A 7 -1.03 6.98 4.14
CA VAL A 7 -0.48 6.22 3.01
C VAL A 7 0.85 6.84 2.55
N TYR A 8 0.92 8.17 2.44
CA TYR A 8 2.14 8.84 2.01
C TYR A 8 3.28 8.67 3.01
N ASN A 9 3.03 8.84 4.31
CA ASN A 9 4.04 8.75 5.37
C ASN A 9 4.52 7.31 5.62
N TYR A 10 3.68 6.31 5.38
CA TYR A 10 4.04 4.92 5.70
C TYR A 10 4.40 4.08 4.48
N LEU A 11 3.79 4.34 3.32
CA LEU A 11 4.00 3.55 2.10
C LEU A 11 4.73 4.29 0.99
N ILE A 12 4.83 5.62 1.03
CA ILE A 12 5.46 6.39 -0.06
C ILE A 12 6.78 7.02 0.38
N GLN A 13 6.86 7.63 1.56
CA GLN A 13 8.06 8.34 2.03
C GLN A 13 8.34 8.18 3.54
N PRO A 14 9.56 7.77 3.92
CA PRO A 14 10.59 7.12 3.10
C PRO A 14 10.26 5.63 2.93
N SER A 15 9.71 5.24 1.78
CA SER A 15 9.60 3.81 1.48
C SER A 15 10.91 3.27 0.91
N HIS A 16 11.34 2.11 1.41
CA HIS A 16 12.55 1.43 0.95
C HIS A 16 12.54 1.20 -0.57
N LEU A 17 13.70 1.30 -1.22
CA LEU A 17 13.86 1.06 -2.67
C LEU A 17 13.26 -0.28 -3.10
N PHE A 18 13.41 -1.32 -2.27
CA PHE A 18 12.81 -2.64 -2.49
C PHE A 18 11.29 -2.58 -2.61
N LEU A 19 10.62 -1.84 -1.71
CA LEU A 19 9.16 -1.72 -1.71
C LEU A 19 8.67 -0.94 -2.92
N LYS A 20 9.41 0.08 -3.39
CA LYS A 20 9.03 0.85 -4.60
C LYS A 20 8.94 0.01 -5.86
N GLN A 21 9.57 -1.16 -5.90
CA GLN A 21 9.52 -2.07 -7.04
C GLN A 21 8.25 -2.92 -7.05
N VAL A 22 7.64 -3.16 -5.89
CA VAL A 22 6.53 -4.11 -5.70
C VAL A 22 5.26 -3.45 -5.16
N ILE A 23 5.34 -2.25 -4.59
CA ILE A 23 4.21 -1.50 -4.09
C ILE A 23 3.97 -0.32 -5.01
N LYS A 24 2.76 -0.23 -5.56
CA LYS A 24 2.32 0.90 -6.37
C LYS A 24 1.13 1.57 -5.69
N VAL A 25 1.21 2.89 -5.54
CA VAL A 25 0.09 3.70 -5.06
C VAL A 25 -0.41 4.56 -6.21
N VAL A 26 -1.70 4.46 -6.52
CA VAL A 26 -2.37 5.22 -7.57
C VAL A 26 -3.46 6.07 -6.93
N GLU A 27 -3.43 7.37 -7.19
CA GLU A 27 -4.44 8.30 -6.73
C GLU A 27 -5.45 8.57 -7.85
N THR A 28 -6.72 8.22 -7.64
CA THR A 28 -7.83 8.52 -8.57
C THR A 28 -8.55 9.80 -8.13
N ARG A 29 -9.69 10.19 -8.72
CA ARG A 29 -10.45 11.35 -8.22
C ARG A 29 -11.04 11.11 -6.82
N ALA A 30 -11.58 9.91 -6.56
CA ALA A 30 -12.33 9.60 -5.33
C ALA A 30 -11.56 8.71 -4.33
N PHE A 31 -10.59 7.93 -4.82
CA PHE A 31 -9.92 6.90 -4.02
C PHE A 31 -8.40 6.95 -4.16
N ILE A 32 -7.72 6.38 -3.17
CA ILE A 32 -6.32 5.97 -3.22
C ILE A 32 -6.32 4.45 -3.36
N VAL A 33 -5.60 3.94 -4.35
CA VAL A 33 -5.47 2.50 -4.61
C VAL A 33 -4.03 2.11 -4.31
N VAL A 34 -3.85 1.22 -3.33
CA VAL A 34 -2.56 0.58 -3.04
C VAL A 34 -2.57 -0.79 -3.69
N MET A 35 -1.55 -1.07 -4.49
CA MET A 35 -1.33 -2.34 -5.16
C MET A 35 -0.06 -2.98 -4.60
N ASP A 36 -0.21 -4.17 -4.02
CA ASP A 36 0.90 -5.01 -3.58
C ASP A 36 1.12 -6.12 -4.60
N LEU A 37 2.25 -6.02 -5.30
CA LEU A 37 2.70 -6.87 -6.40
C LEU A 37 3.75 -7.89 -5.94
N ARG A 38 3.97 -8.08 -4.63
CA ARG A 38 5.01 -8.98 -4.11
C ARG A 38 4.84 -10.40 -4.64
N GLU A 39 3.60 -10.90 -4.67
CA GLU A 39 3.27 -12.24 -5.13
C GLU A 39 3.53 -12.43 -6.63
N SER A 40 3.20 -11.43 -7.46
CA SER A 40 3.41 -11.49 -8.91
C SER A 40 4.87 -11.28 -9.33
N LYS A 41 5.61 -10.39 -8.66
CA LYS A 41 6.99 -10.05 -9.04
C LYS A 41 8.07 -10.95 -8.44
N LYS A 42 7.79 -11.61 -7.31
CA LYS A 42 8.72 -12.53 -6.61
C LYS A 42 10.14 -11.96 -6.40
N LEU A 43 10.24 -10.65 -6.15
CA LEU A 43 11.51 -9.99 -5.87
C LEU A 43 11.95 -10.24 -4.43
N PHE A 44 13.27 -10.36 -4.22
CA PHE A 44 13.83 -10.43 -2.88
C PHE A 44 13.63 -9.10 -2.13
N ILE A 45 13.09 -9.17 -0.93
CA ILE A 45 12.89 -8.04 -0.03
C ILE A 45 13.44 -8.46 1.33
N PRO A 46 14.34 -7.66 1.95
CA PRO A 46 14.85 -7.99 3.27
C PRO A 46 13.74 -8.14 4.32
N ASP A 47 13.83 -9.16 5.17
CA ASP A 47 12.80 -9.48 6.16
C ASP A 47 12.42 -8.29 7.06
N GLN A 48 13.41 -7.48 7.45
CA GLN A 48 13.16 -6.30 8.28
C GLN A 48 12.25 -5.29 7.55
N VAL A 49 12.54 -5.03 6.27
CA VAL A 49 11.72 -4.14 5.43
C VAL A 49 10.31 -4.71 5.25
N LEU A 50 10.19 -6.04 5.12
CA LEU A 50 8.91 -6.72 4.99
C LEU A 50 8.06 -6.58 6.26
N ARG A 51 8.67 -6.79 7.44
CA ARG A 51 7.98 -6.65 8.74
C ARG A 51 7.45 -5.24 8.96
N ASP A 52 8.28 -4.23 8.68
CA ASP A 52 7.88 -2.82 8.84
C ASP A 52 6.73 -2.48 7.87
N TYR A 53 6.83 -2.94 6.62
CA TYR A 53 5.76 -2.79 5.64
C TYR A 53 4.45 -3.44 6.10
N GLU A 54 4.48 -4.69 6.58
CA GLU A 54 3.29 -5.43 6.98
C GLU A 54 2.60 -4.80 8.20
N TYR A 55 3.40 -4.26 9.14
CA TYR A 55 2.88 -3.49 10.26
C TYR A 55 2.05 -2.29 9.79
N TYR A 56 2.60 -1.47 8.89
CA TYR A 56 1.87 -0.30 8.37
C TYR A 56 0.71 -0.67 7.46
N LEU A 57 0.88 -1.70 6.62
CA LEU A 57 -0.19 -2.19 5.76
C LEU A 57 -1.39 -2.65 6.58
N LYS A 58 -1.18 -3.32 7.71
CA LYS A 58 -2.26 -3.72 8.63
C LYS A 58 -3.06 -2.52 9.15
N ILE A 59 -2.37 -1.43 9.54
CA ILE A 59 -3.01 -0.20 9.99
C ILE A 59 -3.86 0.42 8.88
N ILE A 60 -3.30 0.51 7.67
CA ILE A 60 -3.98 1.10 6.51
C ILE A 60 -5.16 0.23 6.05
N LYS A 61 -5.03 -1.10 6.11
CA LYS A 61 -6.09 -2.05 5.76
C LYS A 61 -7.34 -1.88 6.63
N GLY A 62 -7.18 -1.48 7.89
CA GLY A 62 -8.31 -1.15 8.76
C GLY A 62 -9.15 0.05 8.31
N GLN A 63 -8.63 0.86 7.37
CA GLN A 63 -9.32 2.02 6.80
C GLN A 63 -9.79 1.79 5.36
N ALA A 64 -9.50 0.63 4.78
CA ALA A 64 -9.86 0.31 3.41
C ALA A 64 -11.36 0.09 3.29
N CYS A 65 -11.99 0.71 2.30
CA CYS A 65 -13.39 0.42 1.97
C CYS A 65 -13.52 -0.91 1.22
N LYS A 66 -12.47 -1.34 0.53
CA LYS A 66 -12.42 -2.63 -0.15
C LYS A 66 -11.01 -3.17 -0.19
N VAL A 67 -10.91 -4.48 0.02
CA VAL A 67 -9.69 -5.26 -0.18
C VAL A 67 -10.02 -6.37 -1.16
N ASN A 68 -9.20 -6.54 -2.20
CA ASN A 68 -9.40 -7.60 -3.18
C ASN A 68 -8.06 -8.16 -3.66
N THR A 69 -8.05 -9.41 -4.08
CA THR A 69 -6.89 -10.03 -4.72
C THR A 69 -7.27 -10.42 -6.13
N TYR A 70 -6.49 -10.01 -7.11
CA TYR A 70 -6.71 -10.35 -8.52
C TYR A 70 -5.36 -10.55 -9.20
N ASP A 71 -5.18 -11.69 -9.87
CA ASP A 71 -3.96 -12.04 -10.62
C ASP A 71 -2.65 -11.88 -9.81
N GLY A 72 -2.65 -12.34 -8.56
CA GLY A 72 -1.48 -12.22 -7.68
C GLY A 72 -1.13 -10.78 -7.29
N VAL A 73 -2.11 -9.86 -7.39
CA VAL A 73 -2.00 -8.48 -6.93
C VAL A 73 -3.04 -8.23 -5.84
N ASN A 74 -2.57 -7.76 -4.69
CA ASN A 74 -3.42 -7.38 -3.58
C ASN A 74 -3.76 -5.89 -3.69
N TYR A 75 -5.04 -5.58 -3.83
CA TYR A 75 -5.57 -4.23 -3.97
C TYR A 75 -6.20 -3.77 -2.67
N LEU A 76 -5.78 -2.61 -2.19
CA LEU A 76 -6.41 -1.85 -1.11
C LEU A 76 -7.01 -0.58 -1.69
N ILE A 77 -8.34 -0.46 -1.61
CA ILE A 77 -9.06 0.75 -2.00
C ILE A 77 -9.34 1.55 -0.73
N LEU A 78 -8.81 2.75 -0.68
CA LEU A 78 -8.91 3.66 0.45
C LEU A 78 -9.70 4.90 0.00
N PRO A 79 -10.69 5.34 0.79
CA PRO A 79 -11.37 6.59 0.51
C PRO A 79 -10.38 7.75 0.63
N LYS A 80 -10.45 8.70 -0.30
CA LYS A 80 -9.92 10.03 0.00
C LYS A 80 -10.86 10.62 1.03
N THR A 81 -10.38 10.84 2.25
CA THR A 81 -11.13 11.63 3.23
C THR A 81 -11.26 13.05 2.68
N ASN A 82 -12.36 13.30 1.96
CA ASN A 82 -12.90 14.63 1.71
C ASN A 82 -13.44 15.11 3.06
N SER A 83 -12.76 16.08 3.65
CA SER A 83 -13.43 17.05 4.51
C SER A 83 -13.90 18.17 3.59
#